data_AF-A0A851IIM4-F1
#
_entry.id   AF-A0A851IIM4-F1
#
_cell.length_a   1.000
_cell.length_b   1.000
_cell.length_c   1.000
_cell.angle_alpha   90.00
_cell.angle_beta   90.00
_cell.angle_gamma   90.00
#
_symmetry.space_group_name_H-M   'P 1'
#
loop_
_entity.id
_entity.type
_entity.pdbx_description
1 polymer ?
#
loop_
_entity_poly.entity_id
_entity_poly.type
_entity_poly.pdbx_seq_one_letter_code
_entity_poly.pdbx_strand_id
1 'polypeptide(L)'
;MQFTEIRDGLSDFFRKHDYWLLPLLRSLTAFLVLLLSVLNFTRGITGGVFLLLIFMTILASFLPWSVIPMEAGVLLLYCLYRSSLELALSAAVFFLLLTLVQSAFRGGYAVLIALMPLAFLFHIPYVLPMIAGLSLGLVAAVPIALGTMLYYFLRLIAVKLGAEAGGSGVEELASRYGELFLEYIGNREMVLLLFTLLLCFLAVFVIRSIPFDYSWYAAVLAGALLSLAAVFLGSGFLAGHSLLSELGAVATSLGTAVLYILFVHDADYRRTEKLQFEDDSYFYYVKAVPKRRSR
;
A
#
# COMPACT_ATOMS: atom_id res chain seq x y z
N MET A 1 30.44 -5.95 -8.64
CA MET A 1 31.22 -6.01 -7.38
C MET A 1 30.76 -4.93 -6.41
N GLN A 2 30.83 -3.64 -6.75
CA GLN A 2 30.43 -2.55 -5.83
C GLN A 2 28.96 -2.61 -5.36
N PHE A 3 27.97 -2.82 -6.24
CA PHE A 3 26.55 -2.86 -5.84
C PHE A 3 26.22 -4.04 -4.89
N THR A 4 26.78 -5.22 -5.16
CA THR A 4 26.56 -6.42 -4.34
C THR A 4 27.19 -6.28 -2.95
N GLU A 5 28.35 -5.63 -2.85
CA GLU A 5 29.00 -5.35 -1.56
C GLU A 5 28.17 -4.35 -0.72
N ILE A 6 27.65 -3.29 -1.35
CA ILE A 6 26.77 -2.32 -0.67
C ILE A 6 25.49 -3.00 -0.17
N ARG A 7 24.81 -3.78 -1.02
CA ARG A 7 23.59 -4.51 -0.65
C ARG A 7 23.82 -5.45 0.52
N ASP A 8 24.88 -6.25 0.46
CA ASP A 8 25.17 -7.25 1.48
C ASP A 8 25.58 -6.57 2.80
N GLY A 9 26.36 -5.49 2.74
CA GLY A 9 26.67 -4.66 3.91
C GLY A 9 25.42 -4.05 4.55
N LEU A 10 24.48 -3.57 3.74
CA LEU A 10 23.18 -3.09 4.21
C LEU A 10 22.38 -4.21 4.88
N SER A 11 22.28 -5.37 4.22
CA SER A 11 21.53 -6.52 4.71
C SER A 11 22.09 -7.05 6.03
N ASP A 12 23.41 -7.11 6.16
CA ASP A 12 24.09 -7.47 7.40
C ASP A 12 23.89 -6.43 8.50
N PHE A 13 23.88 -5.14 8.16
CA PHE A 13 23.57 -4.07 9.11
C PHE A 13 22.13 -4.20 9.65
N PHE A 14 21.15 -4.42 8.77
CA PHE A 14 19.75 -4.64 9.14
C PHE A 14 19.60 -5.87 10.04
N ARG A 15 20.25 -6.98 9.68
CA ARG A 15 20.19 -8.22 10.46
C ARG A 15 20.84 -8.09 11.84
N LYS A 16 21.97 -7.36 11.95
CA LYS A 16 22.68 -7.15 13.23
C LYS A 16 21.91 -6.23 14.19
N HIS A 17 21.13 -5.28 13.66
CA HIS A 17 20.43 -4.28 14.46
C HIS A 17 18.90 -4.42 14.41
N ASP A 18 18.37 -5.57 14.00
CA ASP A 18 16.93 -5.80 13.81
C ASP A 18 16.10 -5.42 15.06
N TYR A 19 16.63 -5.72 16.25
CA TYR A 19 16.02 -5.37 17.53
C TYR A 19 15.67 -3.87 17.66
N TRP A 20 16.51 -2.97 17.16
CA TRP A 20 16.29 -1.52 17.23
C TRP A 20 15.71 -0.95 15.95
N LEU A 21 16.08 -1.52 14.79
CA LEU A 21 15.63 -1.02 13.48
C LEU A 21 14.15 -1.31 13.24
N LEU A 22 13.63 -2.46 13.66
CA LEU A 22 12.25 -2.81 13.40
C LEU A 22 11.26 -1.88 14.13
N PRO A 23 11.41 -1.59 15.44
CA PRO A 23 10.62 -0.56 16.12
C PRO A 23 10.75 0.83 15.49
N LEU A 24 11.97 1.20 15.07
CA LEU A 24 12.23 2.50 14.45
C LEU A 24 11.51 2.64 13.10
N LEU A 25 11.55 1.61 12.25
CA LEU A 25 10.85 1.60 10.97
C LEU A 25 9.33 1.67 11.14
N ARG A 26 8.77 0.97 12.14
CA ARG A 26 7.35 1.06 12.47
C ARG A 26 6.97 2.46 12.91
N SER A 27 7.75 3.05 13.80
CA SER A 27 7.54 4.41 14.29
C SER A 27 7.63 5.43 13.15
N LEU A 28 8.64 5.34 12.29
CA LEU A 28 8.77 6.23 11.12
C LEU A 28 7.60 6.09 10.15
N THR A 29 7.15 4.85 9.90
CA THR A 29 5.99 4.61 9.04
C THR A 29 4.72 5.19 9.64
N ALA A 30 4.48 4.96 10.94
CA ALA A 30 3.36 5.53 11.66
C ALA A 30 3.42 7.06 11.64
N PHE A 31 4.58 7.66 11.91
CA PHE A 31 4.79 9.10 11.85
C PHE A 31 4.35 9.68 10.50
N LEU A 32 4.80 9.08 9.39
CA LEU A 32 4.44 9.55 8.05
C LEU A 32 2.94 9.43 7.81
N VAL A 33 2.33 8.28 8.12
CA VAL A 33 0.88 8.07 7.96
C VAL A 33 0.07 9.09 8.78
N LEU A 34 0.43 9.26 10.05
CA LEU A 34 -0.26 10.13 11.00
C LEU A 34 -0.07 11.61 10.66
N LEU A 35 1.14 12.02 10.27
CA LEU A 35 1.44 13.39 9.85
C LEU A 35 0.63 13.78 8.62
N LEU A 36 0.59 12.91 7.62
CA LEU A 36 -0.19 13.14 6.42
C LEU A 36 -1.69 13.23 6.71
N SER A 37 -2.18 12.39 7.61
CA SER A 37 -3.55 12.46 8.10
C SER A 37 -3.85 13.83 8.73
N VAL A 38 -2.96 14.33 9.60
CA VAL A 38 -3.18 15.65 10.22
C VAL A 38 -3.13 16.77 9.19
N LEU A 39 -2.16 16.76 8.27
CA LEU A 39 -1.96 17.84 7.30
C LEU A 39 -3.13 17.99 6.31
N ASN A 40 -3.81 16.90 5.96
CA ASN A 40 -4.92 16.93 5.00
C ASN A 40 -6.27 17.29 5.65
N PHE A 41 -6.44 17.01 6.95
CA PHE A 41 -7.76 17.10 7.61
C PHE A 41 -7.85 18.17 8.71
N THR A 42 -6.75 18.86 9.01
CA THR A 42 -6.75 19.97 9.96
C THR A 42 -6.37 21.28 9.26
N ARG A 43 -6.96 22.40 9.70
CA ARG A 43 -6.58 23.75 9.25
C ARG A 43 -5.22 24.22 9.83
N GLY A 44 -4.44 23.31 10.40
CA GLY A 44 -3.17 23.59 11.07
C GLY A 44 -2.91 22.64 12.23
N ILE A 45 -1.63 22.38 12.49
CA ILE A 45 -1.20 21.51 13.60
C ILE A 45 -1.26 22.30 14.91
N THR A 46 -2.35 22.15 15.65
CA THR A 46 -2.42 22.67 17.03
C THR A 46 -1.49 21.89 17.96
N GLY A 47 -0.95 22.52 19.02
CA GLY A 47 -0.01 21.88 19.93
C GLY A 47 -0.51 20.56 20.55
N GLY A 48 -1.80 20.48 20.88
CA GLY A 48 -2.40 19.23 21.39
C GLY A 48 -2.46 18.10 20.36
N VAL A 49 -2.75 18.41 19.08
CA VAL A 49 -2.75 17.41 18.00
C VAL A 49 -1.33 16.96 17.68
N PHE A 50 -0.36 17.87 17.71
CA PHE A 50 1.05 17.52 17.56
C PHE A 50 1.52 16.55 18.65
N LEU A 51 1.19 16.84 19.92
CA LEU A 51 1.58 15.99 21.04
C LEU A 51 0.92 14.60 20.95
N LEU A 52 -0.35 14.53 20.55
CA LEU A 52 -1.04 13.27 20.30
C LEU A 52 -0.38 12.46 19.16
N LEU A 53 -0.02 13.11 18.06
CA LEU A 53 0.69 12.48 16.94
C LEU A 53 2.02 11.88 17.38
N ILE A 54 2.83 12.63 18.15
CA ILE A 54 4.11 12.15 18.66
C ILE A 54 3.91 10.97 19.62
N PHE A 55 2.92 11.06 20.51
CA PHE A 55 2.58 9.96 21.41
C PHE A 55 2.20 8.68 20.65
N MET A 56 1.31 8.76 19.67
CA MET A 56 0.90 7.61 18.85
C MET A 56 2.05 7.07 18.01
N THR A 57 2.92 7.94 17.49
CA THR A 57 4.13 7.55 16.75
C THR A 57 5.09 6.73 17.61
N ILE A 58 5.28 7.10 18.88
CA ILE A 58 6.11 6.35 19.82
C ILE A 58 5.43 5.03 20.17
N LEU A 59 4.11 5.05 20.40
CA LEU A 59 3.32 3.86 20.70
C LEU A 59 3.43 2.81 19.59
N ALA A 60 3.39 3.24 18.32
CA ALA A 60 3.54 2.38 17.14
C ALA A 60 4.86 1.59 17.11
N SER A 61 5.93 2.08 17.77
CA SER A 61 7.22 1.36 17.82
C SER A 61 7.11 0.03 18.56
N PHE A 62 6.20 -0.08 19.52
CA PHE A 62 5.97 -1.27 20.34
C PHE A 62 4.87 -2.19 19.78
N LEU A 63 4.08 -1.69 18.83
CA LEU A 63 2.93 -2.39 18.29
C LEU A 63 3.24 -3.13 16.99
N PRO A 64 2.41 -4.12 16.61
CA PRO A 64 2.48 -4.76 15.30
C PRO A 64 2.16 -3.78 14.16
N TRP A 65 2.71 -4.05 12.97
CA TRP A 65 2.43 -3.31 11.73
C TRP A 65 0.93 -3.15 11.42
N SER A 66 0.12 -4.12 11.85
CA SER A 66 -1.33 -4.10 11.63
C SER A 66 -2.09 -3.05 12.44
N VAL A 67 -1.47 -2.43 13.45
CA VAL A 67 -2.12 -1.43 14.32
C VAL A 67 -1.98 -0.02 13.76
N ILE A 68 -1.00 0.26 12.91
CA ILE A 68 -0.77 1.59 12.31
C ILE A 68 -2.02 2.15 11.61
N PRO A 69 -2.77 1.39 10.78
CA PRO A 69 -4.01 1.89 10.18
C PRO A 69 -5.10 2.21 11.22
N MET A 70 -5.15 1.49 12.34
CA MET A 70 -6.11 1.77 13.42
C MET A 70 -5.76 3.07 14.14
N GLU A 71 -4.49 3.29 14.47
CA GLU A 71 -4.02 4.56 15.05
C GLU A 71 -4.33 5.74 14.14
N ALA A 72 -4.08 5.59 12.84
CA ALA A 72 -4.42 6.59 11.84
C ALA A 72 -5.93 6.87 11.81
N GLY A 73 -6.77 5.83 11.83
CA GLY A 73 -8.22 5.98 11.91
C GLY A 73 -8.66 6.75 13.15
N VAL A 74 -8.13 6.43 14.33
CA VAL A 74 -8.45 7.12 15.59
C VAL A 74 -8.04 8.59 15.54
N LEU A 75 -6.84 8.90 15.06
CA LEU A 75 -6.37 10.29 14.92
C LEU A 75 -7.23 11.07 13.93
N LEU A 76 -7.57 10.46 12.79
CA LEU A 76 -8.45 11.07 11.78
C LEU A 76 -9.84 11.37 12.34
N LEU A 77 -10.44 10.42 13.07
CA LEU A 77 -11.74 10.64 13.71
C LEU A 77 -11.70 11.79 14.71
N TYR A 78 -10.62 11.90 15.49
CA TYR A 78 -10.43 13.02 16.41
C TYR A 78 -10.30 14.37 15.67
N CYS A 79 -9.51 14.42 14.58
CA CYS A 79 -9.36 15.61 13.75
C CYS A 79 -10.68 16.04 13.09
N LEU A 80 -11.45 15.07 12.58
CA LEU A 80 -12.75 15.31 11.97
C LEU A 80 -13.78 15.75 13.00
N TYR A 81 -13.83 15.13 14.18
CA TYR A 81 -14.76 15.51 15.24
C TYR A 81 -14.61 16.98 15.65
N ARG A 82 -13.38 17.50 15.67
CA ARG A 82 -13.11 18.91 15.94
C ARG A 82 -13.55 19.87 14.84
N SER A 83 -13.74 19.36 13.63
CA SER A 83 -14.00 20.15 12.43
C SER A 83 -15.45 20.05 11.94
N SER A 84 -16.01 18.84 11.92
CA SER A 84 -17.39 18.52 11.57
C SER A 84 -17.81 17.18 12.17
N LEU A 85 -18.80 17.20 13.07
CA LEU A 85 -19.39 15.99 13.65
C LEU A 85 -19.98 15.07 12.58
N GLU A 86 -20.59 15.65 11.55
CA GLU A 86 -21.20 14.91 10.44
C GLU A 86 -20.15 14.04 9.73
N LEU A 87 -19.04 14.65 9.31
CA LEU A 87 -17.94 13.97 8.62
C LEU A 87 -17.19 13.00 9.54
N ALA A 88 -17.13 13.28 10.85
CA ALA A 88 -16.55 12.35 11.82
C ALA A 88 -17.37 11.06 11.92
N LEU A 89 -18.70 11.17 11.96
CA LEU A 89 -19.59 10.01 12.01
C LEU A 89 -19.57 9.20 10.70
N SER A 90 -19.54 9.84 9.52
CA SER A 90 -19.40 9.12 8.25
C SER A 90 -18.07 8.37 8.18
N ALA A 91 -16.98 9.01 8.61
CA ALA A 91 -15.68 8.35 8.72
C ALA A 91 -15.69 7.21 9.74
N ALA A 92 -16.39 7.34 10.86
CA ALA A 92 -16.48 6.28 11.86
C ALA A 92 -17.15 5.03 11.29
N VAL A 93 -18.26 5.19 10.57
CA VAL A 93 -18.94 4.09 9.88
C VAL A 93 -18.02 3.47 8.83
N PHE A 94 -17.31 4.28 8.04
CA PHE A 94 -16.39 3.78 7.03
C PHE A 94 -15.22 2.99 7.64
N PHE A 95 -14.57 3.51 8.69
CA PHE A 95 -13.48 2.81 9.39
C PHE A 95 -13.95 1.54 10.09
N LEU A 96 -15.18 1.52 10.64
CA LEU A 96 -15.80 0.31 11.16
C LEU A 96 -15.91 -0.75 10.06
N LEU A 97 -16.44 -0.40 8.89
CA LEU A 97 -16.55 -1.33 7.75
C LEU A 97 -15.17 -1.83 7.29
N LEU A 98 -14.18 -0.94 7.15
CA LEU A 98 -12.81 -1.34 6.81
C LEU A 98 -12.25 -2.35 7.82
N THR A 99 -12.44 -2.09 9.11
CA THR A 99 -11.95 -2.96 10.19
C THR A 99 -12.65 -4.31 10.18
N LEU A 100 -13.97 -4.34 9.97
CA LEU A 100 -14.75 -5.57 9.87
C LEU A 100 -14.28 -6.42 8.68
N VAL A 101 -14.16 -5.83 7.49
CA VAL A 101 -13.66 -6.55 6.30
C VAL A 101 -12.24 -7.08 6.55
N GLN A 102 -11.33 -6.24 7.07
CA GLN A 102 -9.95 -6.67 7.34
C GLN A 102 -9.85 -7.76 8.42
N SER A 103 -10.74 -7.74 9.42
CA SER A 103 -10.80 -8.76 10.46
C SER A 103 -11.20 -10.14 9.92
N ALA A 104 -12.05 -10.19 8.88
CA ALA A 104 -12.42 -11.44 8.21
C ALA A 104 -11.20 -12.15 7.57
N PHE A 105 -10.17 -11.39 7.21
CA PHE A 105 -8.89 -11.90 6.68
C PHE A 105 -7.80 -12.02 7.77
N ARG A 106 -8.20 -12.09 9.04
CA ARG A 106 -7.31 -12.24 10.22
C ARG A 106 -6.24 -11.14 10.31
N GLY A 107 -6.52 -9.95 9.77
CA GLY A 107 -5.57 -8.84 9.80
C GLY A 107 -4.35 -8.99 8.88
N GLY A 108 -4.35 -9.94 7.94
CA GLY A 108 -3.24 -10.18 7.02
C GLY A 108 -2.83 -8.92 6.26
N TYR A 109 -1.56 -8.52 6.41
CA TYR A 109 -0.96 -7.37 5.72
C TYR A 109 -1.70 -6.03 5.90
N ALA A 110 -2.42 -5.83 7.02
CA ALA A 110 -3.26 -4.65 7.27
C ALA A 110 -2.53 -3.30 7.09
N VAL A 111 -1.21 -3.26 7.30
CA VAL A 111 -0.38 -2.05 7.06
C VAL A 111 -0.55 -1.48 5.65
N LEU A 112 -0.86 -2.32 4.65
CA LEU A 112 -1.10 -1.87 3.27
C LEU A 112 -2.30 -0.92 3.17
N ILE A 113 -3.28 -1.00 4.08
CA ILE A 113 -4.42 -0.05 4.15
C ILE A 113 -3.90 1.37 4.38
N ALA A 114 -2.88 1.55 5.22
CA ALA A 114 -2.29 2.86 5.51
C ALA A 114 -1.23 3.26 4.48
N LEU A 115 -0.47 2.29 3.94
CA LEU A 115 0.57 2.56 2.94
C LEU A 115 -0.02 2.97 1.57
N MET A 116 -1.19 2.48 1.19
CA MET A 116 -1.81 2.82 -0.10
C MET A 116 -2.10 4.33 -0.25
N PRO A 117 -2.82 5.00 0.68
CA PRO A 117 -2.96 6.46 0.64
C PRO A 117 -1.63 7.20 0.60
N LEU A 118 -0.62 6.68 1.30
CA LEU A 118 0.75 7.20 1.30
C LEU A 118 1.40 7.10 -0.09
N ALA A 119 1.22 5.97 -0.77
CA ALA A 119 1.74 5.73 -2.11
C ALA A 119 1.03 6.60 -3.16
N PHE A 120 -0.28 6.83 -3.03
CA PHE A 120 -1.00 7.79 -3.87
C PHE A 120 -0.45 9.21 -3.71
N LEU A 121 -0.17 9.63 -2.47
CA LEU A 121 0.39 10.96 -2.22
C LEU A 121 1.80 11.14 -2.80
N PHE A 122 2.63 10.10 -2.74
CA PHE A 122 3.94 10.10 -3.37
C PHE A 122 3.90 9.86 -4.89
N HIS A 123 2.71 9.80 -5.50
CA HIS A 123 2.52 9.56 -6.93
C HIS A 123 3.14 8.24 -7.41
N ILE A 124 3.12 7.20 -6.56
CA ILE A 124 3.64 5.85 -6.84
C ILE A 124 2.65 4.73 -6.40
N PRO A 125 1.34 4.84 -6.67
CA PRO A 125 0.35 3.87 -6.17
C PRO A 125 0.60 2.43 -6.67
N TYR A 126 1.24 2.25 -7.83
CA TYR A 126 1.51 0.94 -8.43
C TYR A 126 2.66 0.18 -7.76
N VAL A 127 3.52 0.84 -6.95
CA VAL A 127 4.62 0.17 -6.22
C VAL A 127 4.09 -0.92 -5.30
N LEU A 128 3.04 -0.63 -4.55
CA LEU A 128 2.54 -1.55 -3.53
C LEU A 128 1.94 -2.82 -4.13
N PRO A 129 1.06 -2.78 -5.15
CA PRO A 129 0.63 -3.98 -5.87
C PRO A 129 1.78 -4.80 -6.46
N MET A 130 2.80 -4.15 -7.02
CA MET A 130 3.95 -4.85 -7.60
C MET A 130 4.77 -5.57 -6.52
N ILE A 131 5.16 -4.88 -5.45
CA ILE A 131 5.95 -5.48 -4.36
C ILE A 131 5.12 -6.55 -3.63
N ALA A 132 3.85 -6.27 -3.36
CA ALA A 132 2.95 -7.22 -2.72
C ALA A 132 2.77 -8.48 -3.57
N GLY A 133 2.55 -8.36 -4.87
CA GLY A 133 2.40 -9.51 -5.76
C GLY A 133 3.67 -10.35 -5.87
N LEU A 134 4.86 -9.75 -5.69
CA LEU A 134 6.12 -10.47 -5.70
C LEU A 134 6.41 -11.27 -4.42
N SER A 135 5.95 -10.77 -3.27
CA SER A 135 6.48 -11.18 -1.96
C SER A 135 5.41 -11.63 -0.95
N LEU A 136 4.16 -11.26 -1.16
CA LEU A 136 3.04 -11.54 -0.25
C LEU A 136 2.07 -12.54 -0.87
N GLY A 137 1.22 -13.13 -0.03
CA GLY A 137 0.16 -14.03 -0.48
C GLY A 137 -1.02 -13.30 -1.12
N LEU A 138 -1.90 -14.05 -1.79
CA LEU A 138 -3.13 -13.55 -2.45
C LEU A 138 -4.01 -12.69 -1.51
N VAL A 139 -3.96 -12.95 -0.20
CA VAL A 139 -4.68 -12.18 0.83
C VAL A 139 -4.32 -10.69 0.84
N ALA A 140 -3.13 -10.31 0.34
CA ALA A 140 -2.71 -8.91 0.25
C ALA A 140 -3.55 -8.06 -0.72
N ALA A 141 -4.32 -8.68 -1.64
CA ALA A 141 -5.26 -7.97 -2.51
C ALA A 141 -6.29 -7.16 -1.70
N VAL A 142 -6.75 -7.70 -0.57
CA VAL A 142 -7.80 -7.08 0.26
C VAL A 142 -7.33 -5.76 0.86
N PRO A 143 -6.23 -5.67 1.64
CA PRO A 143 -5.81 -4.39 2.20
C PRO A 143 -5.32 -3.40 1.13
N ILE A 144 -4.87 -3.85 -0.05
CA ILE A 144 -4.63 -2.96 -1.20
C ILE A 144 -5.95 -2.32 -1.66
N ALA A 145 -7.01 -3.13 -1.85
CA ALA A 145 -8.32 -2.62 -2.23
C ALA A 145 -8.88 -1.64 -1.19
N LEU A 146 -8.85 -2.03 0.09
CA LEU A 146 -9.31 -1.22 1.22
C LEU A 146 -8.52 0.08 1.35
N GLY A 147 -7.20 0.04 1.13
CA GLY A 147 -6.35 1.23 1.16
C GLY A 147 -6.61 2.20 0.00
N THR A 148 -6.87 1.68 -1.20
CA THR A 148 -7.33 2.51 -2.34
C THR A 148 -8.67 3.15 -2.07
N MET A 149 -9.63 2.37 -1.57
CA MET A 149 -10.94 2.86 -1.13
C MET A 149 -10.79 3.96 -0.08
N LEU A 150 -9.93 3.75 0.91
CA LEU A 150 -9.63 4.73 1.95
C LEU A 150 -9.06 6.02 1.36
N TYR A 151 -8.11 5.96 0.43
CA TYR A 151 -7.57 7.16 -0.21
C TYR A 151 -8.65 8.04 -0.85
N TYR A 152 -9.56 7.45 -1.63
CA TYR A 152 -10.64 8.21 -2.27
C TYR A 152 -11.67 8.74 -1.28
N PHE A 153 -11.93 7.99 -0.20
CA PHE A 153 -12.81 8.44 0.87
C PHE A 153 -12.22 9.66 1.59
N LEU A 154 -10.92 9.60 1.90
CA LEU A 154 -10.17 10.71 2.48
C LEU A 154 -10.18 11.92 1.55
N ARG A 155 -9.96 11.75 0.24
CA ARG A 155 -10.04 12.83 -0.75
C ARG A 155 -11.43 13.48 -0.77
N LEU A 156 -12.50 12.68 -0.74
CA LEU A 156 -13.88 13.20 -0.69
C LEU A 156 -14.12 14.04 0.57
N ILE A 157 -13.72 13.54 1.75
CA ILE A 157 -13.85 14.28 3.01
C ILE A 157 -13.07 15.59 2.95
N ALA A 158 -11.83 15.57 2.42
CA ALA A 158 -11.00 16.78 2.33
C ALA A 158 -11.66 17.86 1.46
N VAL A 159 -12.28 17.47 0.34
CA VAL A 159 -13.06 18.38 -0.52
C VAL A 159 -14.26 18.95 0.25
N LYS A 160 -15.04 18.11 0.93
CA LYS A 160 -16.23 18.55 1.68
C LYS A 160 -15.89 19.48 2.85
N LEU A 161 -14.76 19.23 3.54
CA LEU A 161 -14.25 20.12 4.60
C LEU A 161 -13.88 21.52 4.07
N GLY A 162 -13.44 21.61 2.82
CA GLY A 162 -13.13 22.88 2.16
C GLY A 162 -14.36 23.61 1.61
N ALA A 163 -15.46 22.89 1.34
CA ALA A 163 -16.61 23.40 0.60
C ALA A 163 -17.61 24.22 1.43
N GLU A 164 -17.93 23.86 2.68
CA GLU A 164 -18.66 24.74 3.63
C GLU A 164 -18.88 24.09 5.00
N ALA A 165 -18.77 24.91 6.06
CA ALA A 165 -19.14 24.58 7.43
C ALA A 165 -20.52 25.19 7.73
N GLY A 166 -21.59 24.43 7.50
CA GLY A 166 -22.97 24.85 7.79
C GLY A 166 -23.68 23.80 8.61
N GLY A 167 -23.98 24.12 9.87
CA GLY A 167 -24.73 23.24 10.78
C GLY A 167 -26.16 23.02 10.29
N SER A 168 -26.67 21.81 10.47
CA SER A 168 -28.06 21.47 10.13
C SER A 168 -28.60 20.36 11.04
N GLY A 169 -29.94 20.27 11.09
CA GLY A 169 -30.69 19.38 11.98
C GLY A 169 -30.65 17.90 11.59
N VAL A 170 -31.29 17.05 12.41
CA VAL A 170 -31.17 15.58 12.37
C VAL A 170 -31.68 14.95 11.06
N GLU A 171 -32.73 15.48 10.43
CA GLU A 171 -33.25 14.95 9.15
C GLU A 171 -32.37 15.31 7.94
N GLU A 172 -31.78 16.51 7.96
CA GLU A 172 -30.84 16.97 6.92
C GLU A 172 -29.52 16.19 6.96
N LEU A 173 -29.13 15.69 8.15
CA LEU A 173 -27.96 14.84 8.31
C LEU A 173 -28.13 13.50 7.58
N ALA A 174 -29.29 12.84 7.68
CA ALA A 174 -29.52 11.53 7.06
C ALA A 174 -29.46 11.57 5.53
N SER A 175 -30.03 12.60 4.90
CA SER A 175 -29.95 12.79 3.45
C SER A 175 -28.53 13.10 2.98
N ARG A 176 -27.79 13.94 3.72
CA ARG A 176 -26.39 14.27 3.40
C ARG A 176 -25.45 13.07 3.52
N TYR A 177 -25.68 12.18 4.49
CA TYR A 177 -24.95 10.91 4.57
C TYR A 177 -25.17 10.04 3.33
N GLY A 178 -26.42 9.86 2.92
CA GLY A 178 -26.77 9.08 1.73
C GLY A 178 -26.11 9.64 0.47
N GLU A 179 -26.15 10.95 0.30
CA GLU A 179 -25.50 11.64 -0.82
C GLU A 179 -23.97 11.47 -0.82
N LEU A 180 -23.32 11.57 0.34
CA LEU A 180 -21.87 11.35 0.47
C LEU A 180 -21.48 9.94 0.03
N PHE A 181 -22.20 8.92 0.49
CA PHE A 181 -21.92 7.53 0.09
C PHE A 181 -22.23 7.26 -1.39
N LEU A 182 -23.30 7.85 -1.94
CA LEU A 182 -23.62 7.73 -3.36
C LEU A 182 -22.57 8.41 -4.25
N GLU A 183 -22.09 9.59 -3.85
CA GLU A 183 -20.98 10.29 -4.53
C GLU A 183 -19.68 9.45 -4.46
N TYR A 184 -19.39 8.87 -3.30
CA TYR A 184 -18.24 7.99 -3.11
C TYR A 184 -18.28 6.75 -4.00
N ILE A 185 -19.39 6.00 -4.00
CA ILE A 185 -19.55 4.79 -4.81
C ILE A 185 -19.63 5.13 -6.31
N GLY A 186 -20.21 6.28 -6.65
CA GLY A 186 -20.31 6.78 -8.02
C GLY A 186 -18.98 7.26 -8.61
N ASN A 187 -17.90 7.29 -7.82
CA ASN A 187 -16.59 7.73 -8.27
C ASN A 187 -15.96 6.74 -9.26
N ARG A 188 -16.13 7.03 -10.55
CA ARG A 188 -15.60 6.21 -11.65
C ARG A 188 -14.07 6.12 -11.66
N GLU A 189 -13.39 7.19 -11.25
CA GLU A 189 -11.93 7.25 -11.15
C GLU A 189 -11.43 6.22 -10.11
N MET A 190 -12.06 6.20 -8.94
CA MET A 190 -11.77 5.24 -7.87
C MET A 190 -11.95 3.80 -8.36
N VAL A 191 -13.08 3.50 -8.99
CA VAL A 191 -13.38 2.13 -9.48
C VAL A 191 -12.35 1.69 -10.51
N LEU A 192 -11.95 2.60 -11.41
CA LEU A 192 -10.96 2.32 -12.43
C LEU A 192 -9.57 2.04 -11.85
N LEU A 193 -9.09 2.88 -10.92
CA LEU A 193 -7.79 2.66 -10.29
C LEU A 193 -7.81 1.45 -9.36
N LEU A 194 -8.89 1.21 -8.63
CA LEU A 194 -9.06 0.01 -7.81
C LEU A 194 -8.92 -1.26 -8.67
N PHE A 195 -9.64 -1.32 -9.79
CA PHE A 195 -9.55 -2.43 -10.72
C PHE A 195 -8.14 -2.58 -11.29
N THR A 196 -7.52 -1.48 -11.70
CA THR A 196 -6.16 -1.46 -12.26
C THR A 196 -5.11 -1.98 -11.27
N LEU A 197 -5.15 -1.53 -10.02
CA LEU A 197 -4.20 -1.93 -8.99
C LEU A 197 -4.38 -3.41 -8.61
N LEU A 198 -5.62 -3.89 -8.52
CA LEU A 198 -5.90 -5.31 -8.27
C LEU A 198 -5.46 -6.19 -9.43
N LEU A 199 -5.69 -5.74 -10.66
CA LEU A 199 -5.25 -6.45 -11.86
C LEU A 199 -3.72 -6.49 -11.95
N CYS A 200 -3.04 -5.39 -11.61
CA CYS A 200 -1.58 -5.34 -11.48
C CYS A 200 -1.08 -6.35 -10.45
N PHE A 201 -1.61 -6.32 -9.22
CA PHE A 201 -1.27 -7.25 -8.15
C PHE A 201 -1.45 -8.71 -8.60
N LEU A 202 -2.61 -9.02 -9.18
CA LEU A 202 -2.95 -10.39 -9.57
C LEU A 202 -2.02 -10.89 -10.69
N ALA A 203 -1.74 -10.07 -11.70
CA ALA A 203 -0.83 -10.44 -12.78
C ALA A 203 0.58 -10.72 -12.27
N VAL A 204 1.10 -9.85 -11.39
CA VAL A 204 2.41 -10.03 -10.77
C VAL A 204 2.41 -11.32 -9.95
N PHE A 205 1.41 -11.53 -9.10
CA PHE A 205 1.31 -12.72 -8.25
C PHE A 205 1.26 -14.03 -9.05
N VAL A 206 0.41 -14.08 -10.08
CA VAL A 206 0.26 -15.27 -10.93
C VAL A 206 1.57 -15.57 -11.67
N ILE A 207 2.14 -14.59 -12.37
CA ILE A 207 3.35 -14.80 -13.18
C ILE A 207 4.54 -15.15 -12.28
N ARG A 208 4.65 -14.50 -11.12
CA ARG A 208 5.68 -14.80 -10.12
C ARG A 208 5.61 -16.24 -9.61
N SER A 209 4.40 -16.81 -9.54
CA SER A 209 4.15 -18.17 -9.05
C SER A 209 4.52 -19.25 -10.08
N ILE A 210 4.75 -18.89 -11.34
CA ILE A 210 5.14 -19.84 -12.39
C ILE A 210 6.65 -20.13 -12.28
N PRO A 211 7.08 -21.41 -12.27
CA PRO A 211 8.46 -21.81 -12.02
C PRO A 211 9.37 -21.71 -13.27
N PHE A 212 9.46 -20.54 -13.89
CA PHE A 212 10.36 -20.28 -15.01
C PHE A 212 11.48 -19.29 -14.65
N ASP A 213 12.55 -19.28 -15.45
CA ASP A 213 13.68 -18.37 -15.24
C ASP A 213 13.26 -16.91 -15.41
N TYR A 214 13.80 -16.03 -14.58
CA TYR A 214 13.46 -14.61 -14.57
C TYR A 214 11.99 -14.29 -14.25
N SER A 215 11.24 -15.21 -13.62
CA SER A 215 9.82 -15.01 -13.29
C SER A 215 9.52 -13.73 -12.51
N TRP A 216 10.41 -13.31 -11.60
CA TRP A 216 10.30 -12.05 -10.86
C TRP A 216 10.28 -10.83 -11.79
N TYR A 217 11.20 -10.76 -12.77
CA TYR A 217 11.28 -9.63 -13.69
C TYR A 217 10.10 -9.64 -14.68
N ALA A 218 9.75 -10.82 -15.19
CA ALA A 218 8.60 -10.99 -16.07
C ALA A 218 7.29 -10.59 -15.37
N ALA A 219 7.13 -10.93 -14.09
CA ALA A 219 5.96 -10.59 -13.28
C ALA A 219 5.75 -9.07 -13.18
N VAL A 220 6.78 -8.32 -12.78
CA VAL A 220 6.67 -6.85 -12.65
C VAL A 220 6.48 -6.19 -14.01
N LEU A 221 7.18 -6.66 -15.05
CA LEU A 221 6.98 -6.15 -16.42
C LEU A 221 5.52 -6.34 -16.88
N ALA A 222 4.94 -7.52 -16.67
CA ALA A 222 3.56 -7.77 -17.03
C ALA A 222 2.58 -6.92 -16.21
N GLY A 223 2.78 -6.80 -14.90
CA GLY A 223 1.99 -5.91 -14.05
C GLY A 223 2.04 -4.45 -14.49
N ALA A 224 3.22 -3.96 -14.89
CA ALA A 224 3.40 -2.61 -15.44
C ALA A 224 2.68 -2.44 -16.78
N LEU A 225 2.87 -3.36 -17.74
CA LEU A 225 2.20 -3.31 -19.05
C LEU A 225 0.67 -3.33 -18.93
N LEU A 226 0.13 -4.15 -18.03
CA LEU A 226 -1.30 -4.20 -17.77
C LEU A 226 -1.81 -2.92 -17.10
N SER A 227 -1.03 -2.33 -16.18
CA SER A 227 -1.37 -1.05 -15.57
C SER A 227 -1.42 0.06 -16.63
N LEU A 228 -0.43 0.09 -17.53
CA LEU A 228 -0.43 1.03 -18.67
C LEU A 228 -1.65 0.82 -19.55
N ALA A 229 -1.95 -0.41 -19.95
CA ALA A 229 -3.12 -0.72 -20.78
C ALA A 229 -4.42 -0.25 -20.13
N ALA A 230 -4.60 -0.50 -18.82
CA ALA A 230 -5.76 -0.06 -18.08
C ALA A 230 -5.87 1.47 -17.98
N VAL A 231 -4.75 2.17 -17.75
CA VAL A 231 -4.69 3.65 -17.75
C VAL A 231 -5.04 4.22 -19.13
N PHE A 232 -4.52 3.63 -20.22
CA PHE A 232 -4.84 4.08 -21.58
C PHE A 232 -6.33 3.91 -21.90
N LEU A 233 -6.89 2.74 -21.63
CA LEU A 233 -8.32 2.45 -21.82
C LEU A 233 -9.21 3.31 -20.90
N GLY A 234 -8.71 3.64 -19.72
CA GLY A 234 -9.37 4.40 -18.68
C GLY A 234 -9.18 5.91 -18.73
N SER A 235 -8.41 6.42 -19.69
CA SER A 235 -7.95 7.82 -19.71
C SER A 235 -9.10 8.84 -19.67
N GLY A 236 -10.25 8.53 -20.25
CA GLY A 236 -11.45 9.37 -20.19
C GLY A 236 -12.10 9.50 -18.79
N PHE A 237 -11.76 8.62 -17.85
CA PHE A 237 -12.29 8.62 -16.48
C PHE A 237 -11.33 9.20 -15.44
N LEU A 238 -10.08 9.49 -15.83
CA LEU A 238 -9.04 10.05 -14.96
C LEU A 238 -9.19 11.58 -14.81
N ALA A 239 -10.36 12.03 -14.36
CA ALA A 239 -10.68 13.45 -14.19
C ALA A 239 -9.86 14.06 -13.02
N GLY A 240 -8.62 14.45 -13.29
CA GLY A 240 -7.70 15.06 -12.32
C GLY A 240 -6.26 14.56 -12.41
N HIS A 241 -6.02 13.47 -13.12
CA HIS A 241 -4.67 12.96 -13.40
C HIS A 241 -4.36 13.11 -14.89
N SER A 242 -3.23 13.74 -15.19
CA SER A 242 -2.74 13.77 -16.57
C SER A 242 -2.29 12.36 -16.96
N LEU A 243 -2.49 11.99 -18.22
CA LEU A 243 -1.95 10.73 -18.73
C LEU A 243 -0.43 10.64 -18.48
N LEU A 244 0.28 11.77 -18.63
CA LEU A 244 1.72 11.86 -18.37
C LEU A 244 2.08 11.55 -16.90
N SER A 245 1.29 12.03 -15.93
CA SER A 245 1.53 11.73 -14.51
C SER A 245 1.32 10.26 -14.19
N GLU A 246 0.31 9.62 -14.79
CA GLU A 246 0.10 8.17 -14.62
C GLU A 246 1.21 7.34 -15.26
N LEU A 247 1.66 7.71 -16.46
CA LEU A 247 2.81 7.07 -17.10
C LEU A 247 4.07 7.19 -16.23
N GLY A 248 4.30 8.38 -15.67
CA GLY A 248 5.37 8.63 -14.72
C GLY A 248 5.26 7.74 -13.48
N ALA A 249 4.07 7.64 -12.90
CA ALA A 249 3.79 6.81 -11.73
C ALA A 249 4.03 5.31 -11.98
N VAL A 250 3.64 4.79 -13.15
CA VAL A 250 3.91 3.38 -13.50
C VAL A 250 5.40 3.17 -13.73
N ALA A 251 6.09 4.09 -14.40
CA ALA A 251 7.52 3.98 -14.68
C ALA A 251 8.37 4.03 -13.40
N THR A 252 8.09 4.97 -12.49
CA THR A 252 8.76 5.03 -11.18
C THR A 252 8.47 3.77 -10.37
N SER A 253 7.24 3.27 -10.40
CA SER A 253 6.86 2.05 -9.69
C SER A 253 7.59 0.81 -10.20
N LEU A 254 7.70 0.67 -11.53
CA LEU A 254 8.48 -0.39 -12.17
C LEU A 254 9.96 -0.29 -11.78
N GLY A 255 10.53 0.92 -11.79
CA GLY A 255 11.91 1.15 -11.36
C GLY A 255 12.15 0.72 -9.91
N THR A 256 11.27 1.13 -8.99
CA THR A 256 11.33 0.75 -7.58
C THR A 256 11.17 -0.75 -7.36
N ALA A 257 10.26 -1.41 -8.09
CA ALA A 257 10.08 -2.86 -8.02
C ALA A 257 11.30 -3.62 -8.58
N VAL A 258 11.94 -3.13 -9.64
CA VAL A 258 13.20 -3.70 -10.14
C VAL A 258 14.33 -3.53 -9.12
N LEU A 259 14.44 -2.37 -8.48
CA LEU A 259 15.38 -2.16 -7.37
C LEU A 259 15.09 -3.14 -6.23
N TYR A 260 13.83 -3.32 -5.84
CA TYR A 260 13.44 -4.32 -4.83
C TYR A 260 13.89 -5.74 -5.21
N ILE A 261 13.70 -6.16 -6.47
CA ILE A 261 14.17 -7.48 -6.96
C ILE A 261 15.69 -7.60 -6.80
N LEU A 262 16.46 -6.56 -7.16
CA LEU A 262 17.92 -6.60 -7.06
C LEU A 262 18.43 -6.73 -5.60
N PHE A 263 17.67 -6.20 -4.65
CA PHE A 263 17.97 -6.31 -3.22
C PHE A 263 17.57 -7.67 -2.64
N VAL A 264 16.40 -8.20 -3.02
CA VAL A 264 15.80 -9.38 -2.37
C VAL A 264 16.11 -10.69 -3.11
N HIS A 265 16.30 -10.66 -4.43
CA HIS A 265 16.40 -11.85 -5.28
C HIS A 265 17.66 -11.87 -6.16
N ASP A 266 18.78 -12.34 -5.61
CA ASP A 266 20.10 -12.37 -6.25
C ASP A 266 20.40 -13.63 -7.08
N ALA A 267 19.45 -14.07 -7.91
CA ALA A 267 19.62 -15.27 -8.73
C ALA A 267 20.53 -15.04 -9.95
N ASP A 268 21.43 -16.01 -10.20
CA ASP A 268 22.21 -16.13 -11.44
C ASP A 268 21.69 -17.29 -12.30
N TYR A 269 20.68 -16.99 -13.12
CA TYR A 269 20.06 -17.97 -14.00
C TYR A 269 21.01 -18.51 -15.09
N ARG A 270 22.16 -17.86 -15.36
CA ARG A 270 23.13 -18.34 -16.37
C ARG A 270 23.88 -19.59 -15.93
N ARG A 271 24.01 -19.80 -14.62
CA ARG A 271 24.71 -20.94 -14.01
C ARG A 271 23.73 -21.94 -13.41
N THR A 272 22.54 -22.06 -14.01
CA THR A 272 21.51 -22.98 -13.53
C THR A 272 21.93 -24.43 -13.73
N GLU A 273 21.90 -25.22 -12.66
CA GLU A 273 22.19 -26.65 -12.68
C GLU A 273 20.90 -27.45 -12.41
N LYS A 274 20.74 -28.57 -13.11
CA LYS A 274 19.66 -29.54 -12.85
C LYS A 274 20.31 -30.78 -12.26
N LEU A 275 19.97 -31.07 -11.02
CA LEU A 275 20.53 -32.18 -10.26
C LEU A 275 19.43 -33.22 -10.02
N GLN A 276 19.83 -34.49 -10.05
CA GLN A 276 18.99 -35.61 -9.66
C GLN A 276 19.59 -36.23 -8.41
N PHE A 277 18.79 -36.34 -7.36
CA PHE A 277 19.14 -37.10 -6.17
C PHE A 277 18.23 -38.32 -6.09
N GLU A 278 18.76 -39.43 -5.63
CA GLU A 278 18.01 -40.66 -5.38
C GLU A 278 18.23 -41.04 -3.91
N ASP A 279 17.14 -41.41 -3.26
CA ASP A 279 17.11 -42.03 -1.93
C ASP A 279 16.24 -43.29 -2.02
N ASP A 280 16.25 -44.14 -0.99
CA ASP A 280 15.58 -45.44 -0.95
C ASP A 280 14.08 -45.38 -1.32
N SER A 281 13.45 -44.22 -1.15
CA SER A 281 12.02 -44.01 -1.42
C SER A 281 11.69 -43.05 -2.57
N TYR A 282 12.63 -42.21 -3.02
CA TYR A 282 12.30 -41.09 -3.92
C TYR A 282 13.43 -40.71 -4.88
N PHE A 283 13.02 -40.33 -6.10
CA PHE A 283 13.84 -39.56 -7.04
C PHE A 283 13.49 -38.08 -6.94
N TYR A 284 14.47 -37.23 -6.63
CA TYR A 284 14.35 -35.79 -6.58
C TYR A 284 14.93 -35.14 -7.83
N TYR A 285 14.12 -34.35 -8.52
CA TYR A 285 14.59 -33.48 -9.60
C TYR A 285 14.65 -32.04 -9.10
N VAL A 286 15.85 -31.52 -8.88
CA VAL A 286 16.06 -30.20 -8.27
C VAL A 286 16.71 -29.26 -9.27
N LYS A 287 16.21 -28.02 -9.32
CA LYS A 287 16.82 -26.92 -10.05
C LYS A 287 17.61 -26.05 -9.06
N ALA A 288 18.92 -26.06 -9.17
CA ALA A 288 19.79 -25.18 -8.39
C ALA A 288 20.09 -23.91 -9.20
N VAL A 289 19.66 -22.77 -8.68
CA VAL A 289 20.01 -21.45 -9.24
C VAL A 289 21.00 -20.79 -8.29
N PRO A 290 22.29 -20.70 -8.64
CA PRO A 290 23.28 -20.12 -7.76
C PRO A 290 23.02 -18.63 -7.56
N LYS A 291 23.46 -18.12 -6.40
CA LYS A 291 23.49 -16.67 -6.18
C LYS A 291 24.63 -16.09 -7.00
N ARG A 292 24.50 -14.86 -7.49
CA ARG A 292 25.55 -14.21 -8.30
C ARG A 292 26.92 -14.20 -7.60
N ARG A 293 26.93 -14.26 -6.27
CA ARG A 293 28.12 -14.27 -5.40
C ARG A 293 28.79 -15.65 -5.18
N SER A 294 28.15 -16.80 -5.42
CA SER A 294 28.83 -18.09 -5.24
C SER A 294 29.88 -18.25 -6.34
N ARG A 295 31.13 -17.89 -6.04
CA ARG A 295 32.32 -18.36 -6.73
C ARG A 295 32.74 -19.67 -6.10
#